data_AF-A0A4Q6F0N8-F1
#
_entry.id   AF-A0A4Q6F0N8-F1
#
_cell.length_a   1.000
_cell.length_b   1.000
_cell.length_c   1.000
_cell.angle_alpha   90.00
_cell.angle_beta   90.00
_cell.angle_gamma   90.00
#
_symmetry.space_group_name_H-M   'P 1'
#
loop_
_entity.id
_entity.type
_entity.pdbx_description
1 polymer ?
#
loop_
_entity_poly.entity_id
_entity_poly.type
_entity_poly.pdbx_seq_one_letter_code
_entity_poly.pdbx_strand_id
1 'polypeptide(L)'
;MHHTNQSLTRVWELGGLLKRTDLCWRTATLLSTRQALSPDVERHWVICGEKRRDFPLQVLTDAHLKRIIQSFEGYERRLIESLVCVGPLVPELLAGLSEHLVPLKKGKALSKAETDVQDNLDKMSWLIPARKQFSANPNGLWQTKPVFFANLTDSKWSVLFVALAQRFGITAWDWQLSLLNQQIETLVPRMTRASEAAGGMGKVARWLRALNPQQRKAWYELAQMTKRFDDLKAQEVLARFLAILASTIHQDHISALQNLERMRAPLRLRWDLENWIVSDAYGEIRKALGSHAAGHFPEAVYSLPVSTGPVKTFAPSATSVKSQTKAPTL
;
A
#
# COMPACT_ATOMS: atom_id res chain seq x y z
N MET A 1 5.34 14.49 3.78
CA MET A 1 5.50 15.34 4.99
C MET A 1 5.42 14.43 6.20
N HIS A 2 6.03 14.73 7.34
CA HIS A 2 5.85 13.95 8.57
C HIS A 2 5.01 14.75 9.56
N HIS A 3 3.85 14.25 9.97
CA HIS A 3 3.09 14.89 11.05
C HIS A 3 3.76 14.64 12.39
N THR A 4 4.23 15.69 13.05
CA THR A 4 4.65 15.61 14.47
C THR A 4 3.43 15.39 15.38
N ASN A 5 3.64 14.95 16.62
CA ASN A 5 2.53 14.84 17.58
C ASN A 5 1.84 16.19 17.81
N GLN A 6 2.60 17.29 17.84
CA GLN A 6 2.06 18.64 17.89
C GLN A 6 1.20 18.99 16.65
N SER A 7 1.63 18.55 15.47
CA SER A 7 0.83 18.74 14.25
C SER A 7 -0.49 17.97 14.33
N LEU A 8 -0.46 16.73 14.83
CA LEU A 8 -1.66 15.93 15.04
C LEU A 8 -2.59 16.55 16.10
N THR A 9 -2.05 17.07 17.20
CA THR A 9 -2.83 17.84 18.20
C THR A 9 -3.55 19.01 17.55
N ARG A 10 -2.87 19.78 16.70
CA ARG A 10 -3.50 20.89 15.97
C ARG A 10 -4.60 20.42 15.00
N VAL A 11 -4.42 19.29 14.34
CA VAL A 11 -5.45 18.68 13.48
C VAL A 11 -6.68 18.30 14.30
N TRP A 12 -6.50 17.74 15.50
CA TRP A 12 -7.60 17.42 16.42
C TRP A 12 -8.36 18.67 16.83
N GLU A 13 -7.67 19.72 17.29
CA GLU A 13 -8.28 20.98 17.74
C GLU A 13 -9.11 21.63 16.63
N LEU A 14 -8.55 21.75 15.43
CA LEU A 14 -9.26 22.27 14.25
C LEU A 14 -10.43 21.36 13.86
N GLY A 15 -10.24 20.04 13.92
CA GLY A 15 -11.29 19.07 13.66
C GLY A 15 -12.47 19.21 14.62
N GLY A 16 -12.21 19.40 15.91
CA GLY A 16 -13.22 19.61 16.95
C GLY A 16 -14.01 20.89 16.72
N LEU A 17 -13.32 22.00 16.47
CA LEU A 17 -13.92 23.30 16.15
C LEU A 17 -14.81 23.25 14.89
N LEU A 18 -14.38 22.53 13.86
CA LEU A 18 -15.12 22.35 12.61
C LEU A 18 -16.15 21.21 12.68
N LYS A 19 -16.34 20.58 13.84
CA LYS A 19 -17.23 19.43 14.05
C LYS A 19 -16.95 18.26 13.10
N ARG A 20 -15.69 18.08 12.68
CA ARG A 20 -15.22 16.96 11.84
C ARG A 20 -14.86 15.75 12.71
N THR A 21 -15.89 15.07 13.22
CA THR A 21 -15.70 14.03 14.25
C THR A 21 -14.89 12.82 13.78
N ASP A 22 -15.05 12.38 12.53
CA ASP A 22 -14.23 11.31 11.93
C ASP A 22 -12.75 11.72 11.82
N LEU A 23 -12.45 12.99 11.53
CA LEU A 23 -11.07 13.47 11.52
C LEU A 23 -10.44 13.38 12.90
N CYS A 24 -11.12 13.89 13.93
CA CYS A 24 -10.67 13.77 15.32
C CYS A 24 -10.41 12.31 15.70
N TRP A 25 -11.33 11.41 15.35
CA TRP A 25 -11.18 9.99 15.62
C TRP A 25 -9.93 9.39 14.95
N ARG A 26 -9.70 9.67 13.65
CA ARG A 26 -8.50 9.21 12.92
C ARG A 26 -7.22 9.78 13.55
N THR A 27 -7.25 11.04 13.97
CA THR A 27 -6.13 11.68 14.66
C THR A 27 -5.84 11.04 16.02
N ALA A 28 -6.87 10.73 16.82
CA ALA A 28 -6.71 10.02 18.09
C ALA A 28 -6.14 8.61 17.88
N THR A 29 -6.58 7.90 16.84
CA THR A 29 -5.97 6.61 16.46
C THR A 29 -4.46 6.77 16.20
N LEU A 30 -4.04 7.77 15.41
CA LEU A 30 -2.62 8.01 15.16
C LEU A 30 -1.85 8.33 16.46
N LEU A 31 -2.37 9.21 17.31
CA LEU A 31 -1.74 9.56 18.58
C LEU A 31 -1.67 8.34 19.53
N SER A 32 -2.68 7.47 19.54
CA SER A 32 -2.68 6.23 20.31
C SER A 32 -1.60 5.27 19.82
N THR A 33 -1.47 5.06 18.50
CA THR A 33 -0.40 4.20 17.96
C THR A 33 1.00 4.70 18.29
N ARG A 34 1.14 6.00 18.52
CA ARG A 34 2.39 6.66 18.94
C ARG A 34 2.57 6.77 20.46
N GLN A 35 1.66 6.21 21.25
CA GLN A 35 1.66 6.31 22.72
C GLN A 35 1.67 7.76 23.21
N ALA A 36 1.04 8.66 22.46
CA ALA A 36 1.03 10.10 22.71
C ALA A 36 -0.39 10.65 22.94
N LEU A 37 -1.41 9.81 22.90
CA LEU A 37 -2.80 10.16 23.21
C LEU A 37 -2.94 10.37 24.73
N SER A 38 -3.67 11.41 25.15
CA SER A 38 -3.93 11.63 26.57
C SER A 38 -4.79 10.52 27.17
N PRO A 39 -4.56 10.13 28.44
CA PRO A 39 -5.36 9.09 29.09
C PRO A 39 -6.85 9.39 29.10
N ASP A 40 -7.24 10.66 29.23
CA ASP A 40 -8.64 11.08 29.27
C ASP A 40 -9.33 10.87 27.91
N VAL A 41 -8.67 11.25 26.81
CA VAL A 41 -9.21 10.98 25.47
C VAL A 41 -9.13 9.49 25.12
N GLU A 42 -8.05 8.80 25.53
CA GLU A 42 -7.88 7.37 25.30
C GLU A 42 -9.00 6.53 25.92
N ARG A 43 -9.44 6.85 27.14
CA ARG A 43 -10.59 6.18 27.79
C ARG A 43 -11.84 6.20 26.90
N HIS A 44 -12.15 7.34 26.30
CA HIS A 44 -13.29 7.46 25.38
C HIS A 44 -13.01 6.80 24.03
N TRP A 45 -11.80 6.94 23.49
CA TRP A 45 -11.42 6.33 22.22
C TRP A 45 -11.45 4.80 22.28
N VAL A 46 -11.09 4.16 23.39
CA VAL A 46 -11.21 2.71 23.56
C VAL A 46 -12.67 2.24 23.53
N ILE A 47 -13.61 3.06 24.00
CA ILE A 47 -15.05 2.75 23.99
C ILE A 47 -15.63 2.95 22.59
N CYS A 48 -15.29 4.08 21.95
CA CYS A 48 -15.87 4.52 20.68
C CYS A 48 -15.09 4.06 19.43
N GLY A 49 -13.90 3.48 19.60
CA GLY A 49 -12.90 3.33 18.54
C GLY A 49 -12.49 1.91 18.16
N GLU A 50 -11.29 1.81 17.58
CA GLU A 50 -10.86 0.69 16.73
C GLU A 50 -10.74 -0.66 17.46
N LYS A 51 -10.45 -0.67 18.76
CA LYS A 51 -10.19 -1.90 19.53
C LYS A 51 -11.37 -2.86 19.67
N ARG A 52 -12.61 -2.41 19.40
CA ARG A 52 -13.83 -3.22 19.63
C ARG A 52 -14.41 -3.84 18.35
N ARG A 53 -13.81 -3.64 17.18
CA ARG A 53 -14.47 -3.96 15.91
C ARG A 53 -13.68 -4.97 15.09
N ASP A 54 -14.41 -5.95 14.55
CA ASP A 54 -13.99 -6.61 13.31
C ASP A 54 -14.09 -5.59 12.18
N PHE A 55 -12.99 -5.38 11.45
CA PHE A 55 -12.96 -4.50 10.28
C PHE A 55 -13.24 -5.32 9.02
N PRO A 56 -14.46 -5.24 8.45
CA PRO A 56 -14.75 -5.92 7.20
C PRO A 56 -14.00 -5.25 6.05
N LEU A 57 -13.60 -6.06 5.07
CA LEU A 57 -13.03 -5.58 3.82
C LEU A 57 -14.09 -4.82 3.02
N GLN A 58 -13.78 -3.57 2.66
CA GLN A 58 -14.65 -2.68 1.92
C GLN A 58 -14.48 -2.87 0.42
N VAL A 59 -15.59 -2.99 -0.31
CA VAL A 59 -15.56 -3.00 -1.78
C VAL A 59 -15.51 -1.56 -2.28
N LEU A 60 -14.41 -1.20 -2.95
CA LEU A 60 -14.24 0.14 -3.50
C LEU A 60 -14.87 0.26 -4.89
N THR A 61 -15.51 1.39 -5.16
CA THR A 61 -16.05 1.75 -6.48
C THR A 61 -14.99 2.48 -7.31
N ASP A 62 -15.23 2.60 -8.62
CA ASP A 62 -14.44 3.44 -9.52
C ASP A 62 -14.27 4.88 -9.02
N ALA A 63 -15.31 5.45 -8.39
CA ALA A 63 -15.26 6.79 -7.82
C ALA A 63 -14.28 6.89 -6.63
N HIS A 64 -14.25 5.87 -5.77
CA HIS A 64 -13.28 5.80 -4.67
C HIS A 64 -11.86 5.66 -5.21
N LEU A 65 -11.64 4.79 -6.20
CA LEU A 65 -10.34 4.60 -6.82
C LEU A 65 -9.84 5.90 -7.48
N LYS A 66 -10.69 6.57 -8.26
CA LYS A 66 -10.36 7.85 -8.90
C LYS A 66 -9.90 8.88 -7.87
N ARG A 67 -10.57 8.93 -6.72
CA ARG A 67 -10.23 9.84 -5.64
C ARG A 67 -8.89 9.51 -4.96
N ILE A 68 -8.58 8.22 -4.80
CA ILE A 68 -7.27 7.76 -4.33
C ILE A 68 -6.18 8.18 -5.32
N ILE A 69 -6.39 7.95 -6.62
CA ILE A 69 -5.43 8.31 -7.66
C ILE A 69 -5.19 9.82 -7.71
N GLN A 70 -6.23 10.63 -7.46
CA GLN A 70 -6.12 12.08 -7.40
C GLN A 70 -5.23 12.59 -6.25
N SER A 71 -4.92 11.78 -5.23
CA SER A 71 -3.96 12.17 -4.18
C SER A 71 -2.50 12.07 -4.62
N PHE A 72 -2.23 11.57 -5.83
CA PHE A 72 -0.92 11.55 -6.46
C PHE A 72 -0.83 12.71 -7.46
N GLU A 73 0.38 13.20 -7.74
CA GLU A 73 0.59 14.34 -8.62
C GLU A 73 1.54 14.01 -9.78
N GLY A 74 1.42 14.79 -10.87
CA GLY A 74 2.31 14.73 -12.02
C GLY A 74 2.55 13.32 -12.55
N TYR A 75 3.82 12.92 -12.61
CA TYR A 75 4.24 11.61 -13.12
C TYR A 75 3.83 10.44 -12.22
N GLU A 76 3.72 10.65 -10.90
CA GLU A 76 3.31 9.59 -9.98
C GLU A 76 1.85 9.17 -10.26
N ARG A 77 0.98 10.16 -10.51
CA ARG A 77 -0.41 9.90 -10.91
C ARG A 77 -0.48 9.11 -12.21
N ARG A 78 0.26 9.53 -13.24
CA ARG A 78 0.27 8.87 -14.55
C ARG A 78 0.78 7.43 -14.47
N LEU A 79 1.80 7.18 -13.65
CA LEU A 79 2.30 5.82 -13.38
C LEU A 79 1.19 4.94 -12.79
N ILE A 80 0.46 5.44 -11.79
CA ILE A 80 -0.61 4.68 -11.13
C ILE A 80 -1.82 4.48 -12.03
N GLU A 81 -2.27 5.52 -12.75
CA GLU A 81 -3.36 5.40 -13.72
C GLU A 81 -3.07 4.34 -14.78
N SER A 82 -1.84 4.37 -15.30
CA SER A 82 -1.38 3.39 -16.28
C SER A 82 -1.34 1.99 -15.69
N LEU A 83 -0.77 1.85 -14.48
CA LEU A 83 -0.67 0.58 -13.78
C LEU A 83 -2.04 -0.03 -13.47
N VAL A 84 -2.99 0.76 -12.98
CA VAL A 84 -4.36 0.29 -12.71
C VAL A 84 -5.02 -0.22 -13.99
N CYS A 85 -4.80 0.46 -15.11
CA CYS A 85 -5.45 0.15 -16.37
C CYS A 85 -4.85 -1.06 -17.10
N VAL A 86 -3.52 -1.19 -17.15
CA VAL A 86 -2.83 -2.24 -17.93
C VAL A 86 -1.98 -3.19 -17.10
N GLY A 87 -1.58 -2.83 -15.87
CA GLY A 87 -0.75 -3.63 -14.98
C GLY A 87 -1.20 -5.08 -14.82
N PRO A 88 -2.51 -5.36 -14.58
CA PRO A 88 -3.01 -6.73 -14.47
C PRO A 88 -2.77 -7.62 -15.71
N LEU A 89 -2.55 -7.01 -16.88
CA LEU A 89 -2.33 -7.71 -18.15
C LEU A 89 -0.84 -7.93 -18.45
N VAL A 90 0.05 -7.17 -17.79
CA VAL A 90 1.50 -7.22 -18.00
C VAL A 90 2.11 -8.60 -17.71
N PRO A 91 1.74 -9.32 -16.63
CA PRO A 91 2.32 -10.63 -16.35
C PRO A 91 2.15 -11.65 -17.48
N GLU A 92 1.01 -11.63 -18.18
CA GLU A 92 0.76 -12.52 -19.31
C GLU A 92 1.70 -12.22 -20.49
N LEU A 93 1.95 -10.93 -20.76
CA LEU A 93 2.94 -10.50 -21.74
C LEU A 93 4.34 -10.98 -21.36
N LEU A 94 4.75 -10.76 -20.11
CA LEU A 94 6.09 -11.09 -19.63
C LEU A 94 6.35 -12.60 -19.60
N ALA A 95 5.35 -13.41 -19.25
CA ALA A 95 5.41 -14.88 -19.37
C ALA A 95 5.60 -15.35 -20.82
N GLY A 96 5.17 -14.54 -21.80
CA GLY A 96 5.44 -14.80 -23.22
C GLY A 96 6.86 -14.44 -23.66
N LEU A 97 7.61 -13.68 -22.84
CA LEU A 97 8.95 -13.17 -23.15
C LEU A 97 10.06 -13.87 -22.36
N SER A 98 9.76 -14.48 -21.21
CA SER A 98 10.72 -15.10 -20.31
C SER A 98 10.24 -16.46 -19.83
N GLU A 99 11.09 -17.48 -19.93
CA GLU A 99 10.81 -18.83 -19.42
C GLU A 99 10.80 -18.89 -17.88
N HIS A 100 11.38 -17.90 -17.21
CA HIS A 100 11.45 -17.86 -15.75
C HIS A 100 10.11 -17.49 -15.11
N LEU A 101 9.22 -16.79 -15.83
CA LEU A 101 7.93 -16.37 -15.30
C LEU A 101 6.86 -17.44 -15.60
N VAL A 102 6.65 -18.34 -14.65
CA VAL A 102 5.76 -19.51 -14.85
C VAL A 102 4.38 -19.22 -14.26
N PRO A 103 3.29 -19.63 -14.93
CA PRO A 103 1.95 -19.58 -14.33
C PRO A 103 1.90 -20.47 -13.08
N LEU A 104 1.51 -19.88 -11.96
CA LEU A 104 1.25 -20.62 -10.73
C LEU A 104 -0.01 -21.47 -10.92
N LYS A 105 0.09 -22.78 -10.68
CA LYS A 105 -1.09 -23.58 -10.39
C LYS A 105 -1.67 -23.06 -9.09
N LYS A 106 -2.98 -22.75 -9.04
CA LYS A 106 -3.64 -22.33 -7.78
C LYS A 106 -3.21 -23.31 -6.68
N GLY A 107 -2.45 -22.81 -5.71
CA GLY A 107 -1.93 -23.62 -4.61
C GLY A 107 -3.08 -24.15 -3.75
N LYS A 108 -2.82 -25.25 -3.03
CA LYS A 108 -3.70 -25.76 -1.96
C LYS A 108 -4.02 -24.64 -0.94
N ALA A 109 -5.26 -24.65 -0.47
CA ALA A 109 -5.84 -23.89 0.64
C ALA A 109 -5.15 -22.54 0.94
N LEU A 110 -5.64 -21.49 0.27
CA LEU A 110 -5.51 -20.13 0.77
C LEU A 110 -5.93 -20.10 2.24
N SER A 111 -5.19 -19.39 3.09
CA SER A 111 -5.65 -19.16 4.45
C SER A 111 -7.06 -18.53 4.41
N LYS A 112 -7.82 -18.61 5.51
CA LYS A 112 -9.13 -17.95 5.58
C LYS A 112 -9.02 -16.46 5.23
N ALA A 113 -7.95 -15.80 5.72
CA ALA A 113 -7.70 -14.39 5.44
C ALA A 113 -7.38 -14.14 3.95
N GLU A 114 -6.59 -15.01 3.30
CA GLU A 114 -6.30 -14.91 1.86
C GLU A 114 -7.53 -15.15 0.99
N THR A 115 -8.38 -16.10 1.39
CA THR A 115 -9.66 -16.38 0.72
C THR A 115 -10.58 -15.17 0.82
N ASP A 116 -10.79 -14.65 2.03
CA ASP A 116 -11.61 -13.46 2.27
C ASP A 116 -11.11 -12.25 1.45
N VAL A 117 -9.78 -12.07 1.38
CA VAL A 117 -9.16 -11.00 0.59
C VAL A 117 -9.43 -11.18 -0.90
N GLN A 118 -9.20 -12.36 -1.47
CA GLN A 118 -9.44 -12.54 -2.91
C GLN A 118 -10.90 -12.43 -3.29
N ASP A 119 -11.80 -13.00 -2.49
CA ASP A 119 -13.24 -12.87 -2.72
C ASP A 119 -13.70 -11.41 -2.67
N ASN A 120 -13.06 -10.57 -1.85
CA ASN A 120 -13.35 -9.14 -1.81
C ASN A 120 -12.79 -8.40 -3.02
N LEU A 121 -11.56 -8.70 -3.44
CA LEU A 121 -10.92 -8.10 -4.62
C LEU A 121 -11.67 -8.45 -5.91
N ASP A 122 -12.19 -9.68 -6.03
CA ASP A 122 -12.97 -10.10 -7.21
C ASP A 122 -14.33 -9.42 -7.32
N LYS A 123 -14.83 -8.78 -6.25
CA LYS A 123 -16.07 -7.96 -6.28
C LYS A 123 -15.83 -6.54 -6.80
N MET A 124 -14.58 -6.10 -6.96
CA MET A 124 -14.25 -4.74 -7.42
C MET A 124 -14.29 -4.67 -8.95
N SER A 125 -15.30 -3.99 -9.51
CA SER A 125 -15.53 -3.88 -10.96
C SER A 125 -14.36 -3.30 -11.75
N TRP A 126 -13.63 -2.37 -11.14
CA TRP A 126 -12.49 -1.68 -11.76
C TRP A 126 -11.20 -2.51 -11.73
N LEU A 127 -11.14 -3.57 -10.91
CA LEU A 127 -9.96 -4.41 -10.77
C LEU A 127 -10.09 -5.62 -11.70
N ILE A 128 -9.27 -5.67 -12.75
CA ILE A 128 -9.31 -6.75 -13.72
C ILE A 128 -9.03 -8.09 -13.01
N PRO A 129 -9.89 -9.12 -13.18
CA PRO A 129 -9.66 -10.43 -12.58
C PRO A 129 -8.38 -11.07 -13.09
N ALA A 130 -7.54 -11.58 -12.20
CA ALA A 130 -6.33 -12.30 -12.58
C ALA A 130 -6.72 -13.69 -13.11
N ARG A 131 -6.70 -13.87 -14.44
CA ARG A 131 -6.97 -15.17 -15.07
C ARG A 131 -5.93 -16.23 -14.64
N LYS A 132 -4.68 -15.81 -14.48
CA LYS A 132 -3.54 -16.61 -14.03
C LYS A 132 -2.62 -15.72 -13.19
N GLN A 133 -2.07 -16.28 -12.13
CA GLN A 133 -0.97 -15.65 -11.39
C GLN A 133 0.34 -16.18 -11.95
N PHE A 134 1.36 -15.33 -11.96
CA PHE A 134 2.68 -15.67 -12.51
C PHE A 134 3.75 -15.33 -11.47
N SER A 135 4.77 -16.18 -11.37
CA SER A 135 5.90 -15.97 -10.46
C SER A 135 7.20 -16.38 -11.12
N ALA A 136 8.25 -15.61 -10.88
CA ALA A 136 9.63 -15.98 -11.21
C ALA A 136 10.16 -17.12 -10.33
N ASN A 137 9.49 -17.40 -9.21
CA ASN A 137 9.81 -18.48 -8.29
C ASN A 137 8.54 -19.32 -8.03
N PRO A 138 8.18 -20.26 -8.93
CA PRO A 138 6.94 -21.04 -8.81
C PRO A 138 6.94 -22.02 -7.64
N ASN A 139 8.12 -22.36 -7.10
CA ASN A 139 8.29 -23.27 -5.95
C ASN A 139 8.53 -22.52 -4.62
N GLY A 140 8.60 -21.19 -4.65
CA GLY A 140 8.80 -20.34 -3.48
C GLY A 140 7.50 -20.09 -2.70
N LEU A 141 7.60 -19.27 -1.65
CA LEU A 141 6.43 -18.78 -0.92
C LEU A 141 5.46 -18.10 -1.91
N TRP A 142 4.17 -18.41 -1.78
CA TRP A 142 3.10 -17.93 -2.66
C TRP A 142 3.00 -16.39 -2.73
N GLN A 143 3.53 -15.72 -1.71
CA GLN A 143 3.66 -14.28 -1.59
C GLN A 143 5.10 -13.86 -1.84
N THR A 144 5.40 -13.32 -3.04
CA THR A 144 6.66 -12.61 -3.27
C THR A 144 6.65 -11.35 -2.41
N LYS A 145 7.33 -11.43 -1.26
CA LYS A 145 7.53 -10.29 -0.37
C LYS A 145 8.16 -9.12 -1.15
N PRO A 146 7.66 -7.89 -0.98
CA PRO A 146 8.32 -6.72 -1.53
C PRO A 146 9.79 -6.64 -1.08
N VAL A 147 10.68 -6.27 -1.99
CA VAL A 147 12.14 -6.25 -1.74
C VAL A 147 12.54 -5.38 -0.54
N PHE A 148 11.75 -4.35 -0.23
CA PHE A 148 11.97 -3.40 0.86
C PHE A 148 11.29 -3.79 2.19
N PHE A 149 10.62 -4.94 2.28
CA PHE A 149 10.16 -5.48 3.56
C PHE A 149 11.13 -6.53 4.08
N ALA A 150 11.42 -6.49 5.38
CA ALA A 150 12.29 -7.47 6.01
C ALA A 150 11.58 -8.83 6.13
N ASN A 151 10.31 -8.83 6.55
CA ASN A 151 9.45 -10.00 6.71
C ASN A 151 8.02 -9.64 6.31
N LEU A 152 7.16 -10.65 6.08
CA LEU A 152 5.71 -10.48 5.98
C LEU A 152 5.04 -10.92 7.28
N THR A 153 4.01 -10.20 7.70
CA THR A 153 3.16 -10.60 8.82
C THR A 153 1.88 -11.26 8.31
N ASP A 154 1.35 -12.22 9.06
CA ASP A 154 0.08 -12.88 8.75
C ASP A 154 -1.11 -12.03 9.25
N SER A 155 -1.32 -10.89 8.60
CA SER A 155 -2.44 -10.00 8.87
C SER A 155 -3.27 -9.79 7.61
N LYS A 156 -4.58 -9.54 7.76
CA LYS A 156 -5.46 -9.19 6.62
C LYS A 156 -4.91 -8.02 5.81
N TRP A 157 -4.32 -7.01 6.46
CA TRP A 157 -3.74 -5.86 5.77
C TRP A 157 -2.52 -6.22 4.94
N SER A 158 -1.60 -7.01 5.50
CA SER A 158 -0.37 -7.45 4.80
C SER A 158 -0.69 -8.36 3.62
N VAL A 159 -1.63 -9.30 3.82
CA VAL A 159 -2.13 -10.18 2.76
C VAL A 159 -2.77 -9.36 1.64
N LEU A 160 -3.60 -8.38 1.99
CA LEU A 160 -4.23 -7.49 1.02
C LEU A 160 -3.22 -6.65 0.25
N PHE A 161 -2.20 -6.08 0.92
CA PHE A 161 -1.13 -5.32 0.28
C PHE A 161 -0.42 -6.17 -0.80
N VAL A 162 -0.04 -7.40 -0.46
CA VAL A 162 0.65 -8.30 -1.40
C VAL A 162 -0.30 -8.75 -2.51
N ALA A 163 -1.55 -9.08 -2.20
CA ALA A 163 -2.55 -9.49 -3.19
C ALA A 163 -2.81 -8.38 -4.21
N LEU A 164 -2.88 -7.11 -3.78
CA LEU A 164 -2.98 -5.96 -4.68
C LEU A 164 -1.73 -5.84 -5.56
N ALA A 165 -0.52 -5.98 -5.00
CA ALA A 165 0.72 -5.92 -5.79
C ALA A 165 0.76 -6.99 -6.88
N GLN A 166 0.32 -8.21 -6.56
CA GLN A 166 0.18 -9.31 -7.52
C GLN A 166 -0.88 -9.02 -8.58
N ARG A 167 -2.05 -8.49 -8.17
CA ARG A 167 -3.15 -8.12 -9.09
C ARG A 167 -2.73 -7.05 -10.09
N PHE A 168 -1.93 -6.07 -9.66
CA PHE A 168 -1.37 -5.05 -10.55
C PHE A 168 -0.14 -5.52 -11.34
N GLY A 169 0.28 -6.79 -11.18
CA GLY A 169 1.40 -7.36 -11.91
C GLY A 169 2.78 -6.84 -11.51
N ILE A 170 2.89 -6.11 -10.39
CA ILE A 170 4.15 -5.51 -9.91
C ILE A 170 5.19 -6.58 -9.61
N THR A 171 4.74 -7.71 -9.08
CA THR A 171 5.60 -8.83 -8.71
C THR A 171 6.22 -9.55 -9.91
N ALA A 172 5.67 -9.38 -11.12
CA ALA A 172 6.18 -10.04 -12.32
C ALA A 172 7.49 -9.42 -12.84
N TRP A 173 7.81 -8.20 -12.40
CA TRP A 173 9.05 -7.48 -12.72
C TRP A 173 9.79 -7.07 -11.44
N ASP A 174 9.56 -7.81 -10.35
CA ASP A 174 10.29 -7.74 -9.08
C ASP A 174 10.44 -6.32 -8.50
N TRP A 175 9.41 -5.49 -8.64
CA TRP A 175 9.43 -4.10 -8.16
C TRP A 175 10.56 -3.22 -8.76
N GLN A 176 11.16 -3.65 -9.87
CA GLN A 176 12.16 -2.90 -10.62
C GLN A 176 11.57 -2.39 -11.93
N LEU A 177 11.26 -1.10 -11.98
CA LEU A 177 10.69 -0.48 -13.17
C LEU A 177 11.71 -0.45 -14.33
N SER A 178 13.01 -0.47 -14.02
CA SER A 178 14.10 -0.66 -14.97
C SER A 178 14.02 -2.01 -15.69
N LEU A 179 13.70 -3.10 -14.97
CA LEU A 179 13.49 -4.43 -15.54
C LEU A 179 12.30 -4.43 -16.50
N LEU A 180 11.19 -3.80 -16.10
CA LEU A 180 10.03 -3.63 -16.97
C LEU A 180 10.40 -2.81 -18.21
N ASN A 181 11.16 -1.71 -18.06
CA ASN A 181 11.63 -0.89 -19.17
C ASN A 181 12.45 -1.73 -20.17
N GLN A 182 13.41 -2.51 -19.67
CA GLN A 182 14.25 -3.37 -20.51
C GLN A 182 13.39 -4.33 -21.33
N GLN A 183 12.40 -4.97 -20.71
CA GLN A 183 11.49 -5.90 -21.38
C GLN A 183 10.65 -5.20 -22.48
N ILE A 184 10.16 -3.98 -22.19
CA ILE A 184 9.38 -3.16 -23.14
C ILE A 184 10.22 -2.70 -24.32
N GLU A 185 11.43 -2.16 -24.09
CA GLU A 185 12.22 -1.53 -25.14
C GLU A 185 13.02 -2.53 -25.97
N THR A 186 13.52 -3.60 -25.34
CA THR A 186 14.47 -4.50 -26.00
C THR A 186 13.82 -5.80 -26.46
N LEU A 187 13.00 -6.44 -25.63
CA LEU A 187 12.49 -7.77 -25.91
C LEU A 187 11.23 -7.73 -26.79
N VAL A 188 10.29 -6.83 -26.49
CA VAL A 188 9.03 -6.71 -27.25
C VAL A 188 9.26 -6.43 -28.75
N PRO A 189 10.10 -5.46 -29.16
CA PRO A 189 10.33 -5.20 -30.59
C PRO A 189 11.09 -6.31 -31.31
N ARG A 190 12.02 -6.99 -30.62
CA ARG A 190 12.77 -8.13 -31.18
C ARG A 190 11.84 -9.31 -31.46
N MET A 191 10.99 -9.65 -30.49
CA MET A 191 10.04 -10.77 -30.61
C MET A 191 8.94 -10.49 -31.65
N THR A 192 8.52 -9.24 -31.79
CA THR A 192 7.55 -8.84 -32.82
C THR A 192 8.14 -9.01 -34.22
N ARG A 193 9.35 -8.49 -34.47
CA ARG A 193 10.04 -8.63 -35.76
C ARG A 193 10.35 -10.09 -36.11
N ALA A 194 10.81 -10.88 -35.14
CA ALA A 194 11.09 -12.30 -35.35
C ALA A 194 9.84 -13.08 -35.76
N SER A 195 8.69 -12.76 -35.15
CA SER A 195 7.42 -13.40 -35.51
C SER A 195 6.91 -12.97 -36.88
N GLU A 196 7.04 -11.69 -37.23
CA GLU A 196 6.67 -11.19 -38.56
C GLU A 196 7.51 -11.84 -39.66
N ALA A 197 8.82 -12.01 -39.44
CA ALA A 197 9.71 -12.73 -40.34
C ALA A 197 9.34 -14.21 -40.51
N ALA A 198 8.74 -14.83 -39.49
CA ALA A 198 8.25 -16.22 -39.53
C ALA A 198 6.84 -16.37 -40.14
N GLY A 199 6.27 -15.31 -40.71
CA GLY A 199 4.95 -15.34 -41.37
C GLY A 199 3.76 -15.54 -40.44
N GLY A 200 3.96 -15.40 -39.13
CA GLY A 200 2.94 -15.66 -38.10
C GLY A 200 2.72 -14.49 -37.16
N MET A 201 1.55 -14.45 -36.52
CA MET A 201 1.24 -13.44 -35.51
C MET A 201 1.67 -13.88 -34.11
N GLY A 202 2.78 -13.30 -33.63
CA GLY A 202 3.43 -13.67 -32.38
C GLY A 202 2.55 -13.42 -31.17
N LYS A 203 2.86 -14.10 -30.05
CA LYS A 203 2.12 -13.93 -28.77
C LYS A 203 2.06 -12.46 -28.34
N VAL A 204 3.18 -11.74 -28.47
CA VAL A 204 3.31 -10.30 -28.17
C VAL A 204 2.41 -9.44 -29.05
N ALA A 205 2.41 -9.67 -30.38
CA ALA A 205 1.56 -8.93 -31.30
C ALA A 205 0.06 -9.18 -31.02
N ARG A 206 -0.30 -10.42 -30.66
CA ARG A 206 -1.70 -10.77 -30.30
C ARG A 206 -2.14 -10.05 -29.05
N TRP A 207 -1.28 -10.01 -28.04
CA TRP A 207 -1.53 -9.28 -26.80
C TRP A 207 -1.73 -7.77 -27.07
N LEU A 208 -0.86 -7.13 -27.86
CA LEU A 208 -0.98 -5.72 -28.21
C LEU A 208 -2.27 -5.38 -29.00
N ARG A 209 -2.72 -6.28 -29.89
CA ARG A 209 -3.99 -6.11 -30.60
C ARG A 209 -5.22 -6.35 -29.72
N ALA A 210 -5.11 -7.18 -28.69
CA ALA A 210 -6.19 -7.47 -27.75
C ALA A 210 -6.47 -6.30 -26.78
N LEU A 211 -5.52 -5.38 -26.60
CA LEU A 211 -5.73 -4.17 -25.80
C LEU A 211 -6.77 -3.26 -26.45
N ASN A 212 -7.74 -2.83 -25.65
CA ASN A 212 -8.68 -1.78 -26.05
C ASN A 212 -7.96 -0.41 -26.17
N PRO A 213 -8.59 0.62 -26.77
CA PRO A 213 -7.94 1.92 -26.96
C PRO A 213 -7.41 2.57 -25.68
N GLN A 214 -8.15 2.45 -24.56
CA GLN A 214 -7.75 3.01 -23.27
C GLN A 214 -6.54 2.28 -22.68
N GLN A 215 -6.54 0.94 -22.73
CA GLN A 215 -5.42 0.10 -22.29
C GLN A 215 -4.17 0.32 -23.14
N ARG A 216 -4.34 0.52 -24.45
CA ARG A 216 -3.22 0.83 -25.35
C ARG A 216 -2.60 2.19 -25.02
N LYS A 217 -3.42 3.21 -24.74
CA LYS A 217 -2.93 4.51 -24.25
C LYS A 217 -2.17 4.34 -22.93
N ALA A 218 -2.76 3.65 -21.96
CA ALA A 218 -2.13 3.37 -20.66
C ALA A 218 -0.82 2.58 -20.79
N TRP A 219 -0.73 1.65 -21.75
CA TRP A 219 0.50 0.93 -22.06
C TRP A 219 1.63 1.86 -22.52
N TYR A 220 1.34 2.77 -23.46
CA TYR A 220 2.33 3.75 -23.90
C TYR A 220 2.72 4.72 -22.80
N GLU A 221 1.77 5.12 -21.96
CA GLU A 221 2.06 5.95 -20.78
C GLU A 221 2.93 5.22 -19.76
N LEU A 222 2.65 3.94 -19.47
CA LEU A 222 3.49 3.11 -18.61
C LEU A 222 4.93 3.02 -19.14
N ALA A 223 5.10 2.74 -20.44
CA ALA A 223 6.40 2.69 -21.11
C ALA A 223 7.15 4.04 -21.10
N GLN A 224 6.44 5.16 -21.02
CA GLN A 224 7.06 6.47 -20.80
C GLN A 224 7.48 6.65 -19.34
N MET A 225 6.64 6.22 -18.39
CA MET A 225 6.93 6.35 -16.96
C MET A 225 8.10 5.47 -16.52
N THR A 226 8.31 4.33 -17.18
CA THR A 226 9.45 3.43 -16.90
C THR A 226 10.81 4.06 -17.16
N LYS A 227 10.87 5.15 -17.93
CA LYS A 227 12.09 5.92 -18.20
C LYS A 227 12.29 7.11 -17.25
N ARG A 228 11.23 7.49 -16.52
CA ARG A 228 11.19 8.72 -15.72
C ARG A 228 11.54 8.48 -14.25
N PHE A 229 11.29 7.28 -13.77
CA PHE A 229 11.55 6.88 -12.40
C PHE A 229 12.75 5.94 -12.36
N ASP A 230 13.66 6.18 -11.43
CA ASP A 230 14.55 5.12 -10.96
C ASP A 230 13.77 4.10 -10.12
N ASP A 231 14.38 2.95 -9.86
CA ASP A 231 13.71 1.85 -9.16
C ASP A 231 13.33 2.22 -7.72
N LEU A 232 14.17 2.96 -7.01
CA LEU A 232 13.90 3.36 -5.63
C LEU A 232 12.67 4.27 -5.56
N LYS A 233 12.60 5.28 -6.42
CA LYS A 233 11.48 6.20 -6.48
C LYS A 233 10.21 5.51 -6.98
N ALA A 234 10.31 4.60 -7.94
CA ALA A 234 9.19 3.80 -8.38
C ALA A 234 8.65 2.94 -7.23
N GLN A 235 9.52 2.27 -6.48
CA GLN A 235 9.16 1.47 -5.31
C GLN A 235 8.44 2.31 -4.26
N GLU A 236 8.92 3.51 -3.94
CA GLU A 236 8.25 4.43 -3.01
C GLU A 236 6.81 4.74 -3.45
N VAL A 237 6.62 5.13 -4.72
CA VAL A 237 5.30 5.52 -5.26
C VAL A 237 4.33 4.34 -5.24
N LEU A 238 4.79 3.17 -5.66
CA LEU A 238 3.99 1.95 -5.72
C LEU A 238 3.64 1.44 -4.33
N ALA A 239 4.61 1.41 -3.42
CA ALA A 239 4.38 1.01 -2.04
C ALA A 239 3.37 1.95 -1.37
N ARG A 240 3.48 3.27 -1.59
CA ARG A 240 2.53 4.25 -1.09
C ARG A 240 1.13 4.00 -1.64
N PHE A 241 1.00 3.80 -2.95
CA PHE A 241 -0.28 3.51 -3.58
C PHE A 241 -0.95 2.26 -3.02
N LEU A 242 -0.19 1.16 -2.89
CA LEU A 242 -0.70 -0.09 -2.34
C LEU A 242 -1.07 0.02 -0.86
N ALA A 243 -0.28 0.74 -0.06
CA ALA A 243 -0.59 0.96 1.36
C ALA A 243 -1.87 1.79 1.52
N ILE A 244 -2.04 2.84 0.72
CA ILE A 244 -3.25 3.66 0.69
C ILE A 244 -4.47 2.82 0.30
N LEU A 245 -4.37 2.02 -0.76
CA LEU A 245 -5.46 1.13 -1.18
C LEU A 245 -5.80 0.10 -0.10
N ALA A 246 -4.79 -0.60 0.43
CA ALA A 246 -4.97 -1.62 1.46
C ALA A 246 -5.64 -1.05 2.71
N SER A 247 -5.23 0.13 3.19
CA SER A 247 -5.85 0.80 4.33
C SER A 247 -7.22 1.42 4.05
N THR A 248 -7.56 1.61 2.78
CA THR A 248 -8.90 2.08 2.40
C THR A 248 -9.90 0.93 2.32
N ILE A 249 -9.46 -0.22 1.83
CA ILE A 249 -10.24 -1.48 1.82
C ILE A 249 -10.34 -2.07 3.23
N HIS A 250 -9.24 -2.15 3.98
CA HIS A 250 -9.21 -2.66 5.35
C HIS A 250 -8.89 -1.51 6.31
N GLN A 251 -9.93 -0.95 6.94
CA GLN A 251 -9.85 0.29 7.71
C GLN A 251 -9.35 0.12 9.17
N ASP A 252 -8.62 -0.97 9.46
CA ASP A 252 -7.92 -1.19 10.73
C ASP A 252 -6.56 -0.47 10.68
N HIS A 253 -6.54 0.80 11.11
CA HIS A 253 -5.36 1.65 10.99
C HIS A 253 -4.27 1.26 11.96
N ILE A 254 -4.62 0.86 13.18
CA ILE A 254 -3.66 0.35 14.16
C ILE A 254 -2.92 -0.84 13.58
N SER A 255 -3.65 -1.84 13.07
CA SER A 255 -3.04 -3.03 12.48
C SER A 255 -2.14 -2.65 11.31
N ALA A 256 -2.60 -1.79 10.39
CA ALA A 256 -1.79 -1.33 9.27
C ALA A 256 -0.45 -0.71 9.71
N LEU A 257 -0.49 0.24 10.66
CA LEU A 257 0.70 0.93 11.17
C LEU A 257 1.64 0.00 11.94
N GLN A 258 1.08 -0.88 12.79
CA GLN A 258 1.86 -1.88 13.51
C GLN A 258 2.51 -2.91 12.57
N ASN A 259 1.82 -3.30 11.50
CA ASN A 259 2.38 -4.21 10.50
C ASN A 259 3.55 -3.57 9.75
N LEU A 260 3.43 -2.30 9.33
CA LEU A 260 4.56 -1.57 8.72
C LEU A 260 5.78 -1.54 9.64
N GLU A 261 5.58 -1.34 10.94
CA GLU A 261 6.66 -1.38 11.93
C GLU A 261 7.28 -2.78 12.07
N ARG A 262 6.46 -3.81 12.24
CA ARG A 262 6.91 -5.22 12.38
C ARG A 262 7.63 -5.73 11.13
N MET A 263 7.19 -5.33 9.95
CA MET A 263 7.82 -5.68 8.67
C MET A 263 9.09 -4.88 8.39
N ARG A 264 9.44 -3.93 9.27
CA ARG A 264 10.55 -2.98 9.10
C ARG A 264 10.47 -2.24 7.77
N ALA A 265 9.26 -1.81 7.41
CA ALA A 265 9.02 -1.02 6.21
C ALA A 265 9.80 0.31 6.28
N PRO A 266 10.15 0.91 5.13
CA PRO A 266 10.75 2.24 5.10
C PRO A 266 9.91 3.24 5.90
N LEU A 267 10.57 4.03 6.76
CA LEU A 267 9.89 4.99 7.63
C LEU A 267 9.01 5.98 6.85
N ARG A 268 9.44 6.32 5.63
CA ARG A 268 8.67 7.18 4.74
C ARG A 268 7.29 6.60 4.40
N LEU A 269 7.18 5.29 4.18
CA LEU A 269 5.92 4.64 3.86
C LEU A 269 4.94 4.72 5.04
N ARG A 270 5.44 4.58 6.27
CA ARG A 270 4.64 4.80 7.49
C ARG A 270 4.10 6.23 7.53
N TRP A 271 4.94 7.23 7.28
CA TRP A 271 4.51 8.62 7.27
C TRP A 271 3.49 8.92 6.18
N ASP A 272 3.67 8.35 4.99
CA ASP A 272 2.71 8.52 3.90
C ASP A 272 1.35 7.89 4.25
N LEU A 273 1.34 6.75 4.95
CA LEU A 273 0.11 6.15 5.46
C LEU A 273 -0.55 7.00 6.56
N GLU A 274 0.23 7.55 7.50
CA GLU A 274 -0.29 8.46 8.52
C GLU A 274 -0.93 9.71 7.88
N ASN A 275 -0.28 10.32 6.89
CA ASN A 275 -0.84 11.46 6.14
C ASN A 275 -2.15 11.09 5.45
N TRP A 276 -2.22 9.90 4.83
CA TRP A 276 -3.45 9.42 4.21
C TRP A 276 -4.57 9.26 5.25
N ILE A 277 -4.27 8.64 6.40
CA ILE A 277 -5.23 8.41 7.48
C ILE A 277 -5.85 9.72 7.96
N VAL A 278 -5.16 10.86 7.98
CA VAL A 278 -5.77 12.15 8.39
C VAL A 278 -6.18 13.04 7.22
N SER A 279 -6.05 12.58 5.97
CA SER A 279 -6.43 13.38 4.80
C SER A 279 -7.94 13.56 4.66
N ASP A 280 -8.35 14.68 4.04
CA ASP A 280 -9.76 14.93 3.69
C ASP A 280 -10.25 13.95 2.63
N ALA A 281 -9.41 13.60 1.66
CA ALA A 281 -9.73 12.63 0.61
C ALA A 281 -10.14 11.27 1.22
N TYR A 282 -9.39 10.79 2.21
CA TYR A 282 -9.71 9.55 2.89
C TYR A 282 -10.99 9.65 3.74
N GLY A 283 -11.19 10.77 4.44
CA GLY A 283 -12.40 11.02 5.23
C GLY A 283 -13.67 10.99 4.37
N GLU A 284 -13.62 11.56 3.17
CA GLU A 284 -14.75 11.53 2.24
C GLU A 284 -15.04 10.12 1.68
N ILE A 285 -14.00 9.32 1.40
CA ILE A 285 -14.19 7.92 1.02
C ILE A 285 -14.81 7.11 2.16
N ARG A 286 -14.32 7.27 3.39
CA ARG A 286 -14.90 6.60 4.57
C ARG A 286 -16.37 6.99 4.77
N LYS A 287 -16.72 8.25 4.56
CA LYS A 287 -18.10 8.72 4.62
C LYS A 287 -18.97 8.04 3.56
N ALA A 288 -18.49 7.95 2.32
CA ALA A 288 -19.21 7.28 1.23
C ALA A 288 -19.38 5.77 1.47
N LEU A 289 -18.42 5.12 2.13
CA LEU A 289 -18.49 3.72 2.55
C LEU A 289 -19.38 3.49 3.78
N GLY A 290 -20.03 4.52 4.33
CA GLY A 290 -20.84 4.41 5.55
C GLY A 290 -20.03 4.19 6.83
N SER A 291 -18.70 4.27 6.75
CA SER A 291 -17.79 3.98 7.87
C SER A 291 -17.73 5.13 8.89
N HIS A 292 -18.23 6.33 8.56
CA HIS A 292 -18.23 7.52 9.43
C HIS A 292 -19.15 7.40 10.66
N ALA A 293 -20.08 6.44 10.69
CA ALA A 293 -20.86 6.16 11.91
C ALA A 293 -19.98 5.62 13.06
N ALA A 294 -18.72 5.25 12.77
CA ALA A 294 -17.73 4.87 13.75
C ALA A 294 -17.00 6.11 14.31
N GLY A 295 -16.93 6.26 15.64
CA GLY A 295 -15.98 7.18 16.26
C GLY A 295 -16.49 8.56 16.67
N HIS A 296 -17.80 8.75 16.84
CA HIS A 296 -18.30 9.96 17.50
C HIS A 296 -17.95 9.91 18.99
N PHE A 297 -17.19 10.91 19.46
CA PHE A 297 -16.94 11.10 20.88
C PHE A 297 -18.08 11.90 21.49
N PRO A 298 -18.35 11.76 22.80
CA PRO A 298 -19.18 12.73 23.51
C PRO A 298 -18.64 14.15 23.30
N GLU A 299 -19.53 15.15 23.15
CA GLU A 299 -19.11 16.53 22.79
C GLU A 299 -18.03 17.10 23.74
N ALA A 300 -18.11 16.79 25.03
CA ALA A 300 -17.16 17.21 26.05
C ALA A 300 -15.71 16.72 25.81
N VAL A 301 -15.52 15.66 25.03
CA VAL A 301 -14.19 15.10 24.73
C VAL A 301 -13.42 16.00 23.76
N TYR A 302 -14.11 16.71 22.87
CA TYR A 302 -13.45 17.55 21.86
C TYR A 302 -12.74 18.76 22.47
N SER A 303 -13.10 19.15 23.70
CA SER A 303 -12.43 20.20 24.47
C SER A 303 -11.27 19.70 25.34
N LEU A 304 -11.02 18.40 25.44
CA LEU A 304 -9.95 17.85 26.28
C LEU A 304 -8.58 17.99 25.60
N PRO A 305 -7.49 18.14 26.39
CA PRO A 305 -6.14 18.03 25.88
C PRO A 305 -5.93 16.64 25.26
N VAL A 306 -5.63 16.58 23.95
CA VAL A 306 -5.56 15.30 23.22
C VAL A 306 -4.20 14.61 23.32
N SER A 307 -3.13 15.32 23.67
CA SER A 307 -1.80 14.73 23.74
C SER A 307 -1.12 15.01 25.07
N THR A 308 -0.32 14.05 25.55
CA THR A 308 0.41 14.08 26.84
C THR A 308 1.60 15.05 26.88
N GLY A 309 1.74 15.98 25.92
CA GLY A 309 2.92 16.84 25.80
C GLY A 309 4.10 16.09 25.13
N PRO A 310 5.29 16.72 25.02
CA PRO A 310 6.43 16.11 24.33
C PRO A 310 6.82 14.81 25.03
N VAL A 311 6.75 13.70 24.29
CA VAL A 311 7.30 12.41 24.70
C VAL A 311 8.78 12.64 25.03
N LYS A 312 9.19 12.35 26.27
CA LYS A 312 10.61 12.28 26.64
C LYS A 312 11.28 11.37 25.62
N THR A 313 12.11 11.94 24.77
CA THR A 313 13.01 11.18 23.89
C THR A 313 13.68 10.13 24.76
N PHE A 314 13.51 8.86 24.41
CA PHE A 314 14.35 7.80 24.94
C PHE A 314 15.80 8.19 24.60
N ALA A 315 16.48 8.80 25.56
CA ALA A 315 17.93 8.80 25.54
C ALA A 315 18.33 7.33 25.59
N PRO A 316 19.15 6.82 24.65
CA PRO A 316 19.75 5.52 24.87
C PRO A 316 20.47 5.61 26.21
N SER A 317 20.06 4.74 27.13
CA SER A 317 20.73 4.57 28.42
C SER A 317 22.21 4.42 28.12
N ALA A 318 23.00 5.44 28.47
CA ALA A 318 24.44 5.33 28.49
C ALA A 318 24.75 4.18 29.45
N THR A 319 25.10 3.03 28.89
CA THR A 319 25.84 2.00 29.62
C THR A 319 27.10 2.69 30.12
N SER A 320 27.06 3.10 31.40
CA SER A 320 28.22 3.42 32.18
C SER A 320 29.06 2.14 32.26
N VAL A 321 29.98 2.00 31.30
CA VAL A 321 31.09 1.07 31.41
C VAL A 321 31.94 1.61 32.55
N LYS A 322 31.72 1.11 33.76
CA LYS A 322 32.70 1.21 34.83
C LYS A 322 33.92 0.41 34.38
N SER A 323 34.92 1.12 33.88
CA SER A 323 36.26 0.62 33.66
C SER A 323 36.83 0.11 34.98
N GLN A 324 36.83 -1.20 35.18
CA GLN A 324 37.76 -1.85 36.11
C GLN A 324 39.07 -2.04 35.36
N THR A 325 39.90 -1.01 35.34
CA THR A 325 41.33 -1.14 35.07
C THR A 325 41.98 -1.72 36.33
N LYS A 326 42.23 -3.04 36.31
CA LYS A 326 43.31 -3.62 37.11
C LYS A 326 44.62 -3.32 36.38
N ALA A 327 45.55 -2.70 37.08
CA ALA A 327 46.91 -2.49 36.61
C ALA A 327 47.60 -3.86 36.36
N PRO A 328 48.39 -4.00 35.28
CA PRO A 328 49.43 -5.01 35.24
C PRO A 328 50.65 -4.50 36.03
N THR A 329 51.29 -5.42 36.73
CA THR A 329 52.57 -5.21 37.39
C THR A 329 53.65 -4.98 36.33
N LEU A 330 54.41 -3.90 36.55
CA LEU A 330 55.64 -3.42 35.89
C LEU A 330 55.50 -2.73 34.53
#